data_AF-A0A357ACF3-F1
#
_entry.id   AF-A0A357ACF3-F1
#
_cell.length_a   1.000
_cell.length_b   1.000
_cell.length_c   1.000
_cell.angle_alpha   90.00
_cell.angle_beta   90.00
_cell.angle_gamma   90.00
#
_symmetry.space_group_name_H-M   'P 1'
#
loop_
_entity.id
_entity.type
_entity.pdbx_description
1 polymer ?
#
loop_
_entity_poly.entity_id
_entity_poly.type
_entity_poly.pdbx_seq_one_letter_code
_entity_poly.pdbx_strand_id
1 'polypeptide(L)'
;MNSTHTIGTWTSLSQWAQDRIGPEVGKVKVRVRGNILHILCESAPHSPSQDWVESSLIEGLSEISLDRLLPDDQPPIYQIWIYGRVSGPNYPEWTKQIDLNKLAIASVPNPSDYGDLPPENSPQPRGERPTPTPENGRSVAAAAVADPIETSSGMGMVVSNRNLAAEGNPHAIARYLSESLSPLGIGVKVKVKTLKRYNQLDTPFKRLHVGIYSNYSPDSSLLGPKIAGQLRELELSGFRDAAIACQVHGEPSPDWVLLVDLTPRSVMLRQWARWGDVPAINRLIDQILAPETQLHISAILKESTLHLFCRGTTIPQQDLVIQKIQSLLNAIAPQGIHAATIYGHLNNKSTPAWVDWLDLPAKSDPDLHPSTLELAQKGRQVALQFLLNRLLNPEIEQQLSTGGIRIQILLKQDLLHVMSDAPVCPNQRQVAPLVAKFLRQLKIPAIAGVRVYGRRAGQKLPRWNYGVDFKSRKRLVPEAPPEFAASSAYVGDLIALDRAPHRWQDSPSSVSSEPHPSSVAVQETEDRSASPQQTDPASPP
;
A
#
# COMPACT_ATOMS: atom_id res chain seq x y z
N MET A 1 3.69 -47.88 36.03
CA MET A 1 3.25 -47.08 37.19
C MET A 1 2.43 -45.94 36.65
N ASN A 2 1.11 -46.00 36.87
CA ASN A 2 0.15 -44.99 36.43
C ASN A 2 0.40 -43.68 37.19
N SER A 3 0.75 -42.61 36.47
CA SER A 3 0.67 -41.25 37.00
C SER A 3 -0.57 -40.60 36.37
N THR A 4 -1.59 -40.47 37.19
CA THR A 4 -2.81 -39.70 36.94
C THR A 4 -2.46 -38.23 36.71
N HIS A 5 -2.75 -37.71 35.51
CA HIS A 5 -2.75 -36.27 35.26
C HIS A 5 -3.80 -35.62 36.17
N THR A 6 -3.32 -34.89 37.18
CA THR A 6 -4.18 -34.11 38.05
C THR A 6 -4.49 -32.82 37.29
N ILE A 7 -5.77 -32.54 37.03
CA ILE A 7 -6.20 -31.25 36.46
C ILE A 7 -5.87 -30.19 37.52
N GLY A 8 -4.74 -29.51 37.34
CA GLY A 8 -4.25 -28.49 38.26
C GLY A 8 -5.08 -27.22 38.17
N THR A 9 -5.48 -26.66 39.30
CA THR A 9 -5.99 -25.29 39.41
C THR A 9 -4.83 -24.31 39.29
N TRP A 10 -4.41 -23.99 38.07
CA TRP A 10 -3.35 -23.01 37.84
C TRP A 10 -3.80 -21.63 38.33
N THR A 11 -3.05 -21.05 39.27
CA THR A 11 -3.34 -19.71 39.82
C THR A 11 -2.52 -18.60 39.17
N SER A 12 -1.51 -18.95 38.36
CA SER A 12 -0.70 -17.98 37.62
C SER A 12 -0.11 -18.55 36.33
N LEU A 13 0.12 -17.66 35.36
CA LEU A 13 0.73 -17.97 34.07
C LEU A 13 2.12 -18.63 34.18
N SER A 14 2.91 -18.25 35.19
CA SER A 14 4.24 -18.82 35.41
C SER A 14 4.17 -20.28 35.88
N GLN A 15 3.18 -20.60 36.74
CA GLN A 15 2.94 -21.96 37.21
C GLN A 15 2.45 -22.85 36.06
N TRP A 16 1.49 -22.37 35.27
CA TRP A 16 1.01 -23.10 34.10
C TRP A 16 2.12 -23.40 33.09
N ALA A 17 2.95 -22.41 32.75
CA ALA A 17 4.05 -22.61 31.80
C ALA A 17 5.13 -23.55 32.35
N GLN A 18 5.44 -23.46 33.65
CA GLN A 18 6.38 -24.38 34.32
C GLN A 18 5.83 -25.81 34.38
N ASP A 19 4.53 -26.00 34.63
CA ASP A 19 3.93 -27.35 34.66
C ASP A 19 3.87 -27.99 33.26
N ARG A 20 3.63 -27.19 32.21
CA ARG A 20 3.52 -27.69 30.84
C ARG A 20 4.85 -27.95 30.17
N ILE A 21 5.82 -27.06 30.36
CA ILE A 21 7.09 -27.08 29.62
C ILE A 21 8.25 -27.53 30.53
N GLY A 22 8.15 -27.28 31.83
CA GLY A 22 9.20 -27.60 32.80
C GLY A 22 9.62 -29.08 32.90
N PRO A 23 8.78 -30.09 32.60
CA PRO A 23 9.19 -31.49 32.69
C PRO A 23 10.44 -31.86 31.86
N GLU A 24 10.62 -31.26 30.66
CA GLU A 24 11.78 -31.51 29.78
C GLU A 24 12.79 -30.36 29.79
N VAL A 25 12.33 -29.15 30.10
CA VAL A 25 13.16 -27.95 30.00
C VAL A 25 13.84 -27.62 31.33
N GLY A 26 13.33 -28.07 32.47
CA GLY A 26 13.89 -27.75 33.78
C GLY A 26 13.44 -26.40 34.31
N LYS A 27 13.90 -25.28 33.74
CA LYS A 27 13.52 -23.93 34.20
C LYS A 27 12.80 -23.12 33.13
N VAL A 28 11.59 -22.66 33.46
CA VAL A 28 10.78 -21.78 32.63
C VAL A 28 10.61 -20.43 33.31
N LYS A 29 10.86 -19.34 32.59
CA LYS A 29 10.58 -17.98 33.04
C LYS A 29 9.62 -17.33 32.10
N VAL A 30 8.62 -16.68 32.66
CA VAL A 30 7.58 -16.01 31.89
C VAL A 30 7.59 -14.52 32.17
N ARG A 31 7.38 -13.71 31.14
CA ARG A 31 7.22 -12.27 31.27
C ARG A 31 6.26 -11.74 30.22
N VAL A 32 5.26 -10.99 30.64
CA VAL A 32 4.41 -10.22 29.74
C VAL A 32 5.05 -8.85 29.48
N ARG A 33 5.07 -8.42 28.22
CA ARG A 33 5.48 -7.07 27.80
C ARG A 33 4.48 -6.58 26.76
N GLY A 34 3.70 -5.55 27.08
CA GLY A 34 2.55 -5.17 26.24
C GLY A 34 1.57 -6.33 26.16
N ASN A 35 1.23 -6.75 24.94
CA ASN A 35 0.36 -7.88 24.65
C ASN A 35 1.14 -9.11 24.16
N ILE A 36 2.45 -9.13 24.39
CA ILE A 36 3.34 -10.22 24.00
C ILE A 36 3.78 -10.99 25.24
N LEU A 37 3.58 -12.31 25.19
CA LEU A 37 4.05 -13.23 26.20
C LEU A 37 5.46 -13.74 25.85
N HIS A 38 6.44 -13.44 26.69
CA HIS A 38 7.80 -13.95 26.56
C HIS A 38 7.99 -15.17 27.47
N ILE A 39 8.37 -16.31 26.90
CA ILE A 39 8.67 -17.56 27.61
C ILE A 39 10.13 -17.93 27.36
N LEU A 40 10.96 -17.89 28.40
CA LEU A 40 12.35 -18.33 28.37
C LEU A 40 12.46 -19.74 28.97
N CYS A 41 12.98 -20.65 28.17
CA CYS A 41 13.18 -22.06 28.46
C CYS A 41 14.68 -22.34 28.63
N GLU A 42 15.11 -22.71 29.83
CA GLU A 42 16.51 -22.97 30.18
C GLU A 42 16.69 -24.42 30.63
N SER A 43 17.45 -25.23 29.88
CA SER A 43 17.78 -26.62 30.23
C SER A 43 19.30 -26.83 30.36
N ALA A 44 19.71 -27.93 30.99
CA ALA A 44 21.11 -28.35 31.10
C ALA A 44 21.19 -29.88 31.03
N PRO A 45 22.16 -30.47 30.30
CA PRO A 45 23.33 -29.84 29.71
C PRO A 45 23.13 -29.24 28.30
N HIS A 46 21.98 -29.45 27.66
CA HIS A 46 21.70 -28.94 26.30
C HIS A 46 20.51 -27.97 26.29
N SER A 47 20.44 -27.13 25.25
CA SER A 47 19.29 -26.27 25.02
C SER A 47 18.05 -27.10 24.71
N PRO A 48 16.86 -26.70 25.19
CA PRO A 48 15.62 -27.46 24.97
C PRO A 48 15.28 -27.58 23.49
N SER A 49 14.63 -28.68 23.12
CA SER A 49 14.13 -28.89 21.75
C SER A 49 13.03 -27.88 21.41
N GLN A 50 13.23 -27.12 20.34
CA GLN A 50 12.26 -26.12 19.88
C GLN A 50 10.89 -26.77 19.57
N ASP A 51 10.88 -27.88 18.83
CA ASP A 51 9.66 -28.52 18.35
C ASP A 51 8.84 -29.12 19.49
N TRP A 52 9.50 -29.65 20.51
CA TRP A 52 8.83 -30.16 21.71
C TRP A 52 8.17 -29.03 22.49
N VAL A 53 8.91 -27.96 22.78
CA VAL A 53 8.38 -26.80 23.53
C VAL A 53 7.20 -26.15 22.81
N GLU A 54 7.29 -26.03 21.48
CA GLU A 54 6.20 -25.51 20.65
C GLU A 54 4.97 -26.41 20.74
N SER A 55 5.13 -27.73 20.58
CA SER A 55 4.02 -28.68 20.62
C SER A 55 3.33 -28.72 21.99
N SER A 56 4.10 -28.79 23.08
CA SER A 56 3.56 -28.80 24.45
C SER A 56 2.85 -27.50 24.80
N LEU A 57 3.33 -26.35 24.28
CA LEU A 57 2.66 -25.08 24.49
C LEU A 57 1.35 -25.01 23.69
N ILE A 58 1.33 -25.42 22.42
CA ILE A 58 0.12 -25.42 21.59
C ILE A 58 -0.94 -26.35 22.19
N GLU A 59 -0.55 -27.54 22.64
CA GLU A 59 -1.44 -28.48 23.34
C GLU A 59 -2.01 -27.85 24.62
N GLY A 60 -1.15 -27.27 25.45
CA GLY A 60 -1.59 -26.59 26.67
C GLY A 60 -2.57 -25.43 26.40
N LEU A 61 -2.35 -24.66 25.34
CA LEU A 61 -3.22 -23.54 24.93
C LEU A 61 -4.58 -24.01 24.39
N SER A 62 -4.70 -25.27 23.95
CA SER A 62 -5.99 -25.86 23.57
C SER A 62 -6.85 -26.23 24.79
N GLU A 63 -6.23 -26.46 25.95
CA GLU A 63 -6.91 -26.86 27.18
C GLU A 63 -7.34 -25.68 28.06
N ILE A 64 -6.67 -24.53 27.95
CA ILE A 64 -6.97 -23.34 28.77
C ILE A 64 -6.82 -22.04 27.97
N SER A 65 -7.77 -21.12 28.16
CA SER A 65 -7.60 -19.75 27.67
C SER A 65 -6.61 -18.98 28.54
N LEU A 66 -5.61 -18.36 27.90
CA LEU A 66 -4.60 -17.52 28.56
C LEU A 66 -5.23 -16.38 29.36
N ASP A 67 -6.39 -15.88 28.96
CA ASP A 67 -7.10 -14.80 29.66
C ASP A 67 -7.45 -15.17 31.10
N ARG A 68 -7.61 -16.47 31.41
CA ARG A 68 -7.87 -16.96 32.78
C ARG A 68 -6.63 -16.96 33.68
N LEU A 69 -5.44 -16.83 33.08
CA LEU A 69 -4.15 -16.87 33.77
C LEU A 69 -3.51 -15.48 33.89
N LEU A 70 -4.17 -14.45 33.35
CA LEU A 70 -3.74 -13.07 33.31
C LEU A 70 -4.63 -12.21 34.23
N PRO A 71 -4.11 -11.07 34.73
CA PRO A 71 -4.93 -10.09 35.45
C PRO A 71 -6.07 -9.51 34.58
N ASP A 72 -7.20 -9.15 35.19
CA ASP A 72 -8.39 -8.65 34.48
C ASP A 72 -8.16 -7.34 33.69
N ASP A 73 -7.12 -6.57 34.02
CA ASP A 73 -6.75 -5.31 33.36
C ASP A 73 -5.75 -5.48 32.21
N GLN A 74 -5.25 -6.71 32.00
CA GLN A 74 -4.26 -7.03 30.97
C GLN A 74 -4.95 -7.20 29.61
N PRO A 75 -4.53 -6.46 28.56
CA PRO A 75 -5.02 -6.69 27.20
C PRO A 75 -4.73 -8.12 26.73
N PRO A 76 -5.57 -8.70 25.86
CA PRO A 76 -5.43 -10.08 25.42
C PRO A 76 -4.08 -10.29 24.73
N ILE A 77 -3.40 -11.36 25.12
CA ILE A 77 -2.14 -11.76 24.50
C ILE A 77 -2.46 -12.29 23.11
N TYR A 78 -1.86 -11.68 22.08
CA TYR A 78 -2.05 -12.12 20.70
C TYR A 78 -0.83 -12.89 20.15
N GLN A 79 0.31 -12.80 20.84
CA GLN A 79 1.59 -13.34 20.37
C GLN A 79 2.45 -13.86 21.53
N ILE A 80 3.14 -14.98 21.29
CA ILE A 80 4.07 -15.61 22.23
C ILE A 80 5.45 -15.68 21.60
N TRP A 81 6.48 -15.22 22.32
CA TRP A 81 7.88 -15.40 21.96
C TRP A 81 8.52 -16.41 22.89
N ILE A 82 9.05 -17.48 22.32
CA ILE A 82 9.69 -18.57 23.03
C ILE A 82 11.20 -18.49 22.77
N TYR A 83 11.99 -18.61 23.82
CA TYR A 83 13.44 -18.56 23.76
C TYR A 83 14.01 -19.84 24.39
N GLY A 84 14.88 -20.56 23.69
CA GLY A 84 15.60 -21.70 24.26
C GLY A 84 17.07 -21.41 24.48
N ARG A 85 17.61 -21.81 25.62
CA ARG A 85 19.05 -21.76 25.90
C ARG A 85 19.52 -22.85 26.87
N VAL A 86 20.82 -23.10 26.84
CA VAL A 86 21.52 -23.78 27.94
C VAL A 86 21.53 -22.88 29.18
N SER A 87 21.40 -23.46 30.37
CA SER A 87 21.51 -22.72 31.63
C SER A 87 22.89 -22.07 31.79
N GLY A 88 22.93 -20.74 31.94
CA GLY A 88 24.18 -19.98 32.12
C GLY A 88 24.34 -18.79 31.16
N PRO A 89 24.52 -19.01 29.85
CA PRO A 89 24.67 -17.93 28.88
C PRO A 89 23.47 -16.96 28.85
N ASN A 90 23.74 -15.68 28.57
CA ASN A 90 22.72 -14.63 28.56
C ASN A 90 21.95 -14.50 27.23
N TYR A 91 22.37 -15.20 26.18
CA TYR A 91 21.73 -15.16 24.87
C TYR A 91 20.96 -16.45 24.58
N PRO A 92 19.82 -16.37 23.87
CA PRO A 92 19.11 -17.56 23.40
C PRO A 92 19.85 -18.22 22.24
N GLU A 93 19.84 -19.56 22.20
CA GLU A 93 20.32 -20.32 21.02
C GLU A 93 19.29 -20.30 19.89
N TRP A 94 18.01 -20.27 20.23
CA TRP A 94 16.92 -20.14 19.27
C TRP A 94 15.79 -19.27 19.82
N THR A 95 15.01 -18.69 18.92
CA THR A 95 13.82 -17.90 19.24
C THR A 95 12.70 -18.27 18.27
N LYS A 96 11.52 -18.56 18.80
CA LYS A 96 10.33 -18.91 18.02
C LYS A 96 9.19 -17.96 18.37
N GLN A 97 8.46 -17.53 17.36
CA GLN A 97 7.27 -16.68 17.51
C GLN A 97 6.03 -17.49 17.16
N ILE A 98 5.03 -17.41 18.02
CA ILE A 98 3.70 -18.00 17.81
C ILE A 98 2.67 -16.87 17.80
N ASP A 99 1.83 -16.85 16.77
CA ASP A 99 0.69 -15.94 16.65
C ASP A 99 -0.58 -16.72 17.01
N LEU A 100 -1.22 -16.34 18.11
CA LEU A 100 -2.35 -17.07 18.69
C LEU A 100 -3.58 -17.02 17.78
N ASN A 101 -3.72 -15.97 16.97
CA ASN A 101 -4.86 -15.85 16.05
C ASN A 101 -4.72 -16.80 14.85
N LYS A 102 -3.48 -17.10 14.44
CA LYS A 102 -3.23 -18.11 13.40
C LYS A 102 -3.52 -19.53 13.89
N LEU A 103 -3.30 -19.79 15.18
CA LEU A 103 -3.65 -21.07 15.80
C LEU A 103 -5.18 -21.27 15.86
N ALA A 104 -5.93 -20.25 16.28
CA ALA A 104 -7.39 -20.32 16.34
C ALA A 104 -8.06 -20.57 14.97
N ILE A 105 -7.49 -20.01 13.88
CA ILE A 105 -7.99 -20.23 12.52
C ILE A 105 -7.69 -21.65 12.01
N ALA A 106 -6.56 -22.25 12.42
CA ALA A 106 -6.20 -23.62 12.04
C ALA A 106 -7.01 -24.70 12.79
N SER A 107 -7.68 -24.34 13.89
CA SER A 107 -8.56 -25.23 14.67
C SER A 107 -10.00 -25.30 14.16
N VAL A 108 -10.36 -24.53 13.12
CA VAL A 108 -11.64 -24.69 12.43
C VAL A 108 -11.54 -25.93 11.55
N PRO A 109 -12.41 -26.95 11.70
CA PRO A 109 -12.37 -28.14 10.85
C PRO A 109 -12.52 -27.74 9.39
N ASN A 110 -11.63 -28.27 8.55
CA ASN A 110 -11.76 -28.17 7.11
C ASN A 110 -13.11 -28.80 6.71
N PRO A 111 -13.94 -28.19 5.83
CA PRO A 111 -15.21 -28.78 5.40
C PRO A 111 -15.10 -30.12 4.65
N SER A 112 -13.88 -30.63 4.47
CA SER A 112 -13.54 -31.84 3.73
C SER A 112 -13.47 -33.11 4.59
N ASP A 113 -13.73 -33.04 5.90
CA ASP A 113 -13.71 -34.22 6.79
C ASP A 113 -15.09 -34.87 7.05
N TYR A 114 -16.14 -34.44 6.34
CA TYR A 114 -17.39 -35.22 6.25
C TYR A 114 -17.28 -36.23 5.10
N GLY A 115 -16.61 -37.35 5.38
CA GLY A 115 -16.73 -38.58 4.60
C GLY A 115 -17.89 -39.44 5.11
N ASP A 116 -18.79 -39.77 4.18
CA ASP A 116 -19.79 -40.86 4.20
C ASP A 116 -20.81 -40.91 5.34
N LEU A 117 -21.96 -40.26 5.09
CA LEU A 117 -23.27 -40.70 5.60
C LEU A 117 -24.20 -41.00 4.40
N PRO A 118 -25.04 -42.06 4.48
CA PRO A 118 -25.89 -42.51 3.38
C PRO A 118 -27.00 -41.50 3.03
N PRO A 119 -27.54 -41.53 1.80
CA PRO A 119 -28.43 -40.49 1.31
C PRO A 119 -29.82 -40.67 1.91
N GLU A 120 -30.29 -39.71 2.71
CA GLU A 120 -31.67 -39.68 3.17
C GLU A 120 -32.35 -38.34 2.82
N ASN A 121 -33.23 -38.44 1.82
CA ASN A 121 -34.41 -37.63 1.52
C ASN A 121 -34.28 -36.11 1.34
N SER A 122 -34.02 -35.72 0.10
CA SER A 122 -34.53 -34.47 -0.50
C SER A 122 -36.07 -34.51 -0.63
N PRO A 123 -36.83 -33.52 -0.15
CA PRO A 123 -38.23 -33.36 -0.53
C PRO A 123 -38.33 -32.77 -1.93
N GLN A 124 -38.87 -33.53 -2.89
CA GLN A 124 -39.34 -33.01 -4.17
C GLN A 124 -40.72 -32.33 -4.05
N PRO A 125 -41.04 -31.40 -4.96
CA PRO A 125 -42.27 -30.62 -4.95
C PRO A 125 -43.40 -31.31 -5.73
N ARG A 126 -44.63 -31.29 -5.22
CA ARG A 126 -45.86 -31.43 -6.03
C ARG A 126 -47.06 -30.88 -5.24
N GLY A 127 -47.64 -29.77 -5.68
CA GLY A 127 -48.94 -29.75 -6.36
C GLY A 127 -49.80 -28.70 -5.65
N GLU A 128 -50.79 -28.03 -6.19
CA GLU A 128 -51.43 -27.93 -7.50
C GLU A 128 -52.10 -26.55 -7.52
N ARG A 129 -52.20 -25.93 -8.70
CA ARG A 129 -53.01 -24.73 -8.91
C ARG A 129 -54.47 -25.15 -9.10
N PRO A 130 -55.44 -24.33 -8.66
CA PRO A 130 -56.48 -23.92 -9.60
C PRO A 130 -56.73 -22.40 -9.57
N THR A 131 -56.77 -21.83 -10.77
CA THR A 131 -57.36 -20.51 -11.05
C THR A 131 -58.89 -20.56 -10.92
N PRO A 132 -59.54 -19.44 -10.57
CA PRO A 132 -60.34 -18.79 -11.62
C PRO A 132 -60.18 -17.26 -11.69
N THR A 133 -60.75 -16.77 -12.79
CA THR A 133 -60.75 -15.48 -13.50
C THR A 133 -61.51 -14.33 -12.77
N PRO A 134 -61.50 -13.09 -13.32
CA PRO A 134 -61.71 -11.82 -12.60
C PRO A 134 -63.15 -11.30 -12.64
N GLU A 135 -63.53 -10.39 -11.73
CA GLU A 135 -64.45 -9.27 -12.01
C GLU A 135 -64.59 -8.24 -10.85
N ASN A 136 -64.38 -6.97 -11.22
CA ASN A 136 -65.06 -5.72 -10.84
C ASN A 136 -65.74 -5.52 -9.45
N GLY A 137 -65.42 -4.38 -8.79
CA GLY A 137 -66.29 -3.78 -7.77
C GLY A 137 -65.68 -2.59 -7.00
N ARG A 138 -66.34 -1.43 -7.06
CA ARG A 138 -65.95 -0.09 -6.57
C ARG A 138 -65.79 0.09 -5.04
N SER A 139 -64.83 0.96 -4.68
CA SER A 139 -64.85 2.12 -3.75
C SER A 139 -65.60 2.07 -2.41
N VAL A 140 -64.88 2.37 -1.31
CA VAL A 140 -65.20 3.45 -0.32
C VAL A 140 -63.99 3.81 0.56
N ALA A 141 -63.97 5.05 1.03
CA ALA A 141 -62.88 5.79 1.68
C ALA A 141 -62.78 5.63 3.22
N ALA A 142 -61.58 5.88 3.78
CA ALA A 142 -61.29 6.58 5.06
C ALA A 142 -59.77 6.48 5.34
N ALA A 143 -58.98 7.54 5.18
CA ALA A 143 -58.59 8.49 6.24
C ALA A 143 -57.74 7.90 7.38
N ALA A 144 -56.43 8.24 7.37
CA ALA A 144 -55.74 8.98 8.45
C ALA A 144 -54.37 8.42 8.90
N VAL A 145 -53.43 9.36 8.97
CA VAL A 145 -52.21 9.47 9.80
C VAL A 145 -50.94 8.72 9.39
N ALA A 146 -50.05 9.54 8.82
CA ALA A 146 -48.59 9.53 8.76
C ALA A 146 -47.79 8.44 9.48
N ASP A 147 -46.96 7.76 8.70
CA ASP A 147 -45.52 7.52 8.94
C ASP A 147 -44.86 7.16 7.60
N PRO A 148 -43.82 7.88 7.11
CA PRO A 148 -42.96 7.36 6.07
C PRO A 148 -41.66 6.86 6.71
N ILE A 149 -41.62 5.57 7.02
CA ILE A 149 -40.37 4.81 6.87
C ILE A 149 -40.27 4.51 5.37
N GLU A 150 -39.69 5.45 4.61
CA GLU A 150 -39.31 5.20 3.21
C GLU A 150 -37.87 4.69 3.15
N THR A 151 -37.77 3.36 3.05
CA THR A 151 -36.64 2.62 2.50
C THR A 151 -36.41 2.99 1.03
N SER A 152 -35.68 4.08 0.77
CA SER A 152 -35.12 4.35 -0.57
C SER A 152 -33.74 5.05 -0.58
N SER A 153 -33.10 5.25 0.56
CA SER A 153 -31.86 6.05 0.69
C SER A 153 -30.53 5.32 0.42
N GLY A 154 -30.56 4.05 -0.03
CA GLY A 154 -29.37 3.19 -0.10
C GLY A 154 -28.39 3.54 -1.22
N MET A 155 -28.85 3.81 -2.45
CA MET A 155 -27.95 4.01 -3.59
C MET A 155 -27.42 5.45 -3.73
N GLY A 156 -28.25 6.46 -3.48
CA GLY A 156 -27.84 7.87 -3.58
C GLY A 156 -26.77 8.27 -2.55
N MET A 157 -26.90 7.78 -1.31
CA MET A 157 -25.97 8.08 -0.23
C MET A 157 -24.61 7.37 -0.38
N VAL A 158 -24.58 6.18 -0.98
CA VAL A 158 -23.33 5.43 -1.24
C VAL A 158 -22.49 6.10 -2.32
N VAL A 159 -23.12 6.62 -3.38
CA VAL A 159 -22.42 7.38 -4.43
C VAL A 159 -21.89 8.71 -3.89
N SER A 160 -22.67 9.43 -3.08
CA SER A 160 -22.21 10.67 -2.42
C SER A 160 -21.01 10.42 -1.51
N ASN A 161 -20.99 9.33 -0.74
CA ASN A 161 -19.87 9.01 0.15
C ASN A 161 -18.59 8.62 -0.60
N ARG A 162 -18.70 7.86 -1.70
CA ARG A 162 -17.52 7.52 -2.52
C ARG A 162 -16.91 8.77 -3.16
N ASN A 163 -17.74 9.69 -3.64
CA ASN A 163 -17.28 10.96 -4.21
C ASN A 163 -16.59 11.83 -3.15
N LEU A 164 -17.18 11.96 -1.95
CA LEU A 164 -16.54 12.64 -0.82
C LEU A 164 -15.19 12.00 -0.44
N ALA A 165 -15.10 10.67 -0.49
CA ALA A 165 -13.84 9.97 -0.27
C ALA A 165 -12.81 10.30 -1.36
N ALA A 166 -13.21 10.30 -2.64
CA ALA A 166 -12.36 10.65 -3.79
C ALA A 166 -11.86 12.12 -3.74
N GLU A 167 -12.66 13.03 -3.18
CA GLU A 167 -12.27 14.42 -2.91
C GLU A 167 -11.28 14.56 -1.75
N GLY A 168 -11.01 13.48 -1.02
CA GLY A 168 -10.05 13.47 0.08
C GLY A 168 -10.65 13.69 1.47
N ASN A 169 -11.97 13.55 1.64
CA ASN A 169 -12.60 13.71 2.95
C ASN A 169 -12.16 12.56 3.90
N PRO A 170 -11.50 12.85 5.04
CA PRO A 170 -10.97 11.82 5.92
C PRO A 170 -12.03 10.87 6.47
N HIS A 171 -13.22 11.36 6.82
CA HIS A 171 -14.28 10.55 7.41
C HIS A 171 -14.90 9.62 6.37
N ALA A 172 -15.10 10.11 5.14
CA ALA A 172 -15.59 9.29 4.03
C ALA A 172 -14.58 8.19 3.64
N ILE A 173 -13.27 8.51 3.62
CA ILE A 173 -12.22 7.50 3.38
C ILE A 173 -12.20 6.46 4.50
N ALA A 174 -12.28 6.88 5.77
CA ALA A 174 -12.33 5.95 6.90
C ALA A 174 -13.51 4.99 6.77
N ARG A 175 -14.70 5.50 6.44
CA ARG A 175 -15.90 4.69 6.20
C ARG A 175 -15.70 3.70 5.05
N TYR A 176 -15.19 4.17 3.92
CA TYR A 176 -14.93 3.34 2.74
C TYR A 176 -13.93 2.19 3.03
N LEU A 177 -12.87 2.46 3.81
CA LEU A 177 -11.94 1.40 4.22
C LEU A 177 -12.59 0.44 5.24
N SER A 178 -13.37 0.96 6.19
CA SER A 178 -14.05 0.15 7.21
C SER A 178 -15.01 -0.89 6.62
N GLU A 179 -15.63 -0.63 5.46
CA GLU A 179 -16.49 -1.61 4.77
C GLU A 179 -15.80 -2.96 4.56
N SER A 180 -14.48 -2.97 4.30
CA SER A 180 -13.72 -4.20 4.04
C SER A 180 -12.90 -4.69 5.23
N LEU A 181 -12.71 -3.85 6.25
CA LEU A 181 -11.81 -4.06 7.37
C LEU A 181 -12.53 -4.35 8.69
N SER A 182 -13.69 -3.74 8.93
CA SER A 182 -14.47 -3.98 10.15
C SER A 182 -14.90 -5.45 10.33
N PRO A 183 -15.26 -6.22 9.28
CA PRO A 183 -15.51 -7.66 9.41
C PRO A 183 -14.31 -8.47 9.93
N LEU A 184 -13.09 -7.92 9.80
CA LEU A 184 -11.86 -8.55 10.31
C LEU A 184 -11.53 -8.11 11.75
N GLY A 185 -12.43 -7.39 12.43
CA GLY A 185 -12.17 -6.82 13.76
C GLY A 185 -11.17 -5.65 13.72
N ILE A 186 -11.08 -4.96 12.58
CA ILE A 186 -10.13 -3.88 12.34
C ILE A 186 -10.86 -2.54 12.29
N GLY A 187 -10.48 -1.61 13.17
CA GLY A 187 -10.93 -0.22 13.18
C GLY A 187 -10.04 0.70 12.33
N VAL A 188 -10.62 1.77 11.77
CA VAL A 188 -9.90 2.70 10.88
C VAL A 188 -10.10 4.15 11.34
N LYS A 189 -9.01 4.91 11.45
CA LYS A 189 -9.03 6.38 11.57
C LYS A 189 -8.18 6.99 10.46
N VAL A 190 -8.66 8.06 9.85
CA VAL A 190 -7.94 8.75 8.76
C VAL A 190 -7.72 10.20 9.13
N LYS A 191 -6.51 10.70 8.88
CA LYS A 191 -6.13 12.11 9.02
C LYS A 191 -5.41 12.57 7.76
N VAL A 192 -5.49 13.86 7.47
CA VAL A 192 -4.77 14.48 6.35
C VAL A 192 -3.71 15.40 6.93
N LYS A 193 -2.47 15.25 6.44
CA LYS A 193 -1.34 16.11 6.82
C LYS A 193 -0.85 16.85 5.58
N THR A 194 -0.81 18.17 5.65
CA THR A 194 -0.17 18.98 4.61
C THR A 194 1.33 19.02 4.88
N LEU A 195 2.12 18.59 3.90
CA LEU A 195 3.58 18.58 3.99
C LEU A 195 4.16 19.71 3.15
N LYS A 196 5.13 20.42 3.75
CA LYS A 196 5.99 21.37 3.05
C LYS A 196 7.34 20.69 2.85
N ARG A 197 7.85 20.65 1.63
CA ARG A 197 9.20 20.11 1.38
C ARG A 197 10.23 21.06 1.98
N TYR A 198 11.13 20.55 2.80
CA TYR A 198 12.38 21.25 3.07
C TYR A 198 13.25 21.15 1.80
N ASN A 199 13.65 22.30 1.26
CA ASN A 199 14.62 22.50 0.17
C ASN A 199 14.16 22.51 -1.31
N GLN A 200 12.88 22.76 -1.64
CA GLN A 200 12.53 23.16 -3.02
C GLN A 200 11.18 23.91 -3.05
N LEU A 201 11.08 24.92 -3.93
CA LEU A 201 9.92 25.75 -4.28
C LEU A 201 8.72 24.95 -4.87
N ASP A 202 8.49 23.73 -4.40
CA ASP A 202 7.35 22.90 -4.83
C ASP A 202 6.11 23.22 -3.99
N THR A 203 4.96 23.27 -4.67
CA THR A 203 3.63 23.37 -4.08
C THR A 203 3.45 22.39 -2.90
N PRO A 204 2.86 22.84 -1.77
CA PRO A 204 2.55 21.95 -0.65
C PRO A 204 1.66 20.80 -1.13
N PHE A 205 1.97 19.57 -0.71
CA PHE A 205 1.18 18.38 -1.07
C PHE A 205 0.56 17.77 0.18
N LYS A 206 -0.59 17.13 0.01
CA LYS A 206 -1.30 16.44 1.10
C LYS A 206 -0.82 14.99 1.16
N ARG A 207 -0.60 14.50 2.37
CA ARG A 207 -0.40 13.08 2.68
C ARG A 207 -1.58 12.57 3.48
N LEU A 208 -2.04 11.39 3.10
CA LEU A 208 -3.05 10.67 3.86
C LEU A 208 -2.37 9.86 4.97
N HIS A 209 -2.87 9.95 6.19
CA HIS A 209 -2.44 9.14 7.33
C HIS A 209 -3.59 8.22 7.72
N VAL A 210 -3.39 6.92 7.58
CA VAL A 210 -4.40 5.90 7.88
C VAL A 210 -3.91 5.10 9.09
N GLY A 211 -4.55 5.32 10.23
CA GLY A 211 -4.37 4.53 11.43
C GLY A 211 -5.33 3.35 11.42
N ILE A 212 -4.80 2.15 11.60
CA ILE A 212 -5.55 0.91 11.63
C ILE A 212 -5.37 0.29 13.01
N TYR A 213 -6.47 -0.09 13.66
CA TYR A 213 -6.48 -0.56 15.04
C TYR A 213 -7.06 -1.96 15.12
N SER A 214 -6.37 -2.85 15.82
CA SER A 214 -6.80 -4.23 16.00
C SER A 214 -6.36 -4.75 17.37
N ASN A 215 -7.01 -5.82 17.84
CA ASN A 215 -6.60 -6.52 19.06
C ASN A 215 -5.55 -7.61 18.79
N TYR A 216 -5.11 -7.73 17.54
CA TYR A 216 -4.12 -8.67 17.07
C TYR A 216 -3.18 -8.01 16.06
N SER A 217 -2.05 -8.65 15.72
CA SER A 217 -1.15 -8.23 14.64
C SER A 217 -1.61 -8.81 13.29
N PRO A 218 -2.31 -8.06 12.43
CA PRO A 218 -2.67 -8.54 11.10
C PRO A 218 -1.43 -8.66 10.21
N ASP A 219 -1.38 -9.72 9.40
CA ASP A 219 -0.29 -9.90 8.44
C ASP A 219 -0.27 -8.78 7.41
N SER A 220 0.77 -7.95 7.48
CA SER A 220 0.98 -6.84 6.56
C SER A 220 1.04 -7.25 5.08
N SER A 221 1.40 -8.49 4.79
CA SER A 221 1.51 -9.01 3.42
C SER A 221 0.14 -9.26 2.80
N LEU A 222 -0.88 -9.49 3.63
CA LEU A 222 -2.27 -9.68 3.21
C LEU A 222 -3.02 -8.34 3.23
N LEU A 223 -2.88 -7.58 4.32
CA LEU A 223 -3.65 -6.37 4.53
C LEU A 223 -3.13 -5.18 3.70
N GLY A 224 -1.80 -5.04 3.62
CA GLY A 224 -1.14 -3.93 2.96
C GLY A 224 -1.56 -3.73 1.49
N PRO A 225 -1.48 -4.78 0.64
CA PRO A 225 -1.93 -4.71 -0.74
C PRO A 225 -3.43 -4.39 -0.88
N LYS A 226 -4.28 -4.94 0.00
CA LYS A 226 -5.73 -4.69 -0.01
C LYS A 226 -6.04 -3.21 0.22
N ILE A 227 -5.47 -2.62 1.27
CA ILE A 227 -5.67 -1.20 1.58
C ILE A 227 -5.08 -0.32 0.48
N ALA A 228 -3.89 -0.66 -0.01
CA ALA A 228 -3.26 0.08 -1.10
C ALA A 228 -4.14 0.10 -2.36
N GLY A 229 -4.74 -1.03 -2.72
CA GLY A 229 -5.70 -1.14 -3.82
C GLY A 229 -6.93 -0.25 -3.62
N GLN A 230 -7.60 -0.38 -2.46
CA GLN A 230 -8.78 0.43 -2.12
C GLN A 230 -8.47 1.94 -2.16
N LEU A 231 -7.35 2.38 -1.59
CA LEU A 231 -6.97 3.80 -1.63
C LEU A 231 -6.69 4.31 -3.06
N ARG A 232 -6.14 3.46 -3.93
CA ARG A 232 -5.88 3.82 -5.33
C ARG A 232 -7.14 3.80 -6.18
N GLU A 233 -8.15 3.00 -5.83
CA GLU A 233 -9.47 3.01 -6.49
C GLU A 233 -10.25 4.31 -6.29
N LEU A 234 -9.95 5.05 -5.21
CA LEU A 234 -10.55 6.35 -4.94
C LEU A 234 -10.01 7.47 -5.83
N GLU A 235 -8.89 7.26 -6.54
CA GLU A 235 -8.25 8.27 -7.41
C GLU A 235 -8.08 9.64 -6.75
N LEU A 236 -7.64 9.62 -5.49
CA LEU A 236 -7.56 10.79 -4.61
C LEU A 236 -6.84 11.98 -5.25
N SER A 237 -7.53 13.11 -5.37
CA SER A 237 -6.96 14.33 -5.94
C SER A 237 -6.13 15.12 -4.90
N GLY A 238 -4.95 15.60 -5.31
CA GLY A 238 -4.06 16.40 -4.44
C GLY A 238 -3.29 15.62 -3.37
N PHE A 239 -3.40 14.29 -3.36
CA PHE A 239 -2.60 13.40 -2.53
C PHE A 239 -1.49 12.74 -3.34
N ARG A 240 -0.26 12.73 -2.80
CA ARG A 240 0.87 12.04 -3.44
C ARG A 240 1.03 10.62 -2.91
N ASP A 241 0.79 10.44 -1.62
CA ASP A 241 1.00 9.17 -0.93
C ASP A 241 0.12 9.04 0.33
N ALA A 242 0.05 7.81 0.82
CA ALA A 242 -0.53 7.48 2.12
C ALA A 242 0.49 6.77 3.00
N ALA A 243 0.50 7.11 4.29
CA ALA A 243 1.16 6.36 5.34
C ALA A 243 0.09 5.59 6.14
N ILE A 244 0.19 4.27 6.10
CA ILE A 244 -0.68 3.35 6.83
C ILE A 244 0.11 2.85 8.04
N ALA A 245 -0.45 2.96 9.24
CA ALA A 245 0.14 2.40 10.44
C ALA A 245 -0.86 1.46 11.11
N CYS A 246 -0.42 0.23 11.35
CA CYS A 246 -1.16 -0.76 12.12
C CYS A 246 -0.76 -0.69 13.58
N GLN A 247 -1.74 -0.41 14.43
CA GLN A 247 -1.58 -0.29 15.87
C GLN A 247 -2.35 -1.43 16.55
N VAL A 248 -1.63 -2.27 17.28
CA VAL A 248 -2.29 -3.26 18.15
C VAL A 248 -2.68 -2.57 19.45
N HIS A 249 -3.90 -2.82 19.93
CA HIS A 249 -4.38 -2.25 21.19
C HIS A 249 -3.47 -2.67 22.34
N GLY A 250 -3.02 -1.74 23.18
CA GLY A 250 -2.10 -2.01 24.29
C GLY A 250 -0.61 -1.92 23.93
N GLU A 251 -0.24 -1.93 22.64
CA GLU A 251 1.15 -1.74 22.22
C GLU A 251 1.52 -0.24 22.12
N PRO A 252 2.75 0.16 22.53
CA PRO A 252 3.16 1.55 22.54
C PRO A 252 3.58 2.08 21.16
N SER A 253 3.91 1.18 20.23
CA SER A 253 4.35 1.52 18.88
C SER A 253 3.50 0.78 17.83
N PRO A 254 3.41 1.31 16.61
CA PRO A 254 2.80 0.58 15.51
C PRO A 254 3.56 -0.73 15.26
N ASP A 255 2.82 -1.82 15.11
CA ASP A 255 3.38 -3.12 14.74
C ASP A 255 4.02 -3.07 13.34
N TRP A 256 3.38 -2.32 12.44
CA TRP A 256 4.00 -1.99 11.17
C TRP A 256 3.48 -0.72 10.51
N VAL A 257 4.31 -0.17 9.62
CA VAL A 257 3.99 0.97 8.77
C VAL A 257 4.18 0.60 7.29
N LEU A 258 3.30 1.13 6.44
CA LEU A 258 3.31 0.95 5.00
C LEU A 258 3.16 2.31 4.30
N LEU A 259 3.97 2.57 3.28
CA LEU A 259 3.81 3.71 2.39
C LEU A 259 3.17 3.29 1.06
N VAL A 260 2.10 3.96 0.66
CA VAL A 260 1.35 3.70 -0.58
C VAL A 260 1.49 4.85 -1.55
N ASP A 261 1.63 4.55 -2.84
CA ASP A 261 1.67 5.56 -3.89
C ASP A 261 0.25 5.93 -4.22
N LEU A 262 -0.10 7.21 -4.11
CA LEU A 262 -1.40 7.70 -4.52
C LEU A 262 -1.32 8.52 -5.80
N THR A 263 -0.18 8.49 -6.52
CA THR A 263 -0.08 9.10 -7.85
C THR A 263 -1.24 8.60 -8.72
N PRO A 264 -2.10 9.51 -9.23
CA PRO A 264 -3.28 9.12 -10.00
C PRO A 264 -2.92 8.31 -11.24
N ARG A 265 -3.78 7.35 -11.60
CA ARG A 265 -3.57 6.44 -12.74
C ARG A 265 -3.32 7.20 -14.04
N SER A 266 -4.09 8.26 -14.27
CA SER A 266 -3.94 9.12 -15.45
C SER A 266 -2.58 9.83 -15.51
N VAL A 267 -2.04 10.25 -14.37
CA VAL A 267 -0.71 10.88 -14.28
C VAL A 267 0.39 9.84 -14.56
N MET A 268 0.28 8.64 -13.98
CA MET A 268 1.23 7.55 -14.23
C MET A 268 1.26 7.17 -15.72
N LEU A 269 0.08 6.96 -16.33
CA LEU A 269 -0.05 6.65 -17.76
C LEU A 269 0.60 7.71 -18.64
N ARG A 270 0.33 9.00 -18.40
CA ARG A 270 0.95 10.09 -19.19
C ARG A 270 2.46 10.13 -19.02
N GLN A 271 2.98 9.93 -17.81
CA GLN A 271 4.41 9.89 -17.57
C GLN A 271 5.07 8.72 -18.29
N TRP A 272 4.47 7.53 -18.27
CA TRP A 272 5.01 6.36 -18.97
C TRP A 272 4.97 6.55 -20.49
N ALA A 273 3.86 7.07 -21.02
CA ALA A 273 3.73 7.39 -22.43
C ALA A 273 4.76 8.43 -22.88
N ARG A 274 5.07 9.43 -22.05
CA ARG A 274 6.13 10.42 -22.30
C ARG A 274 7.51 9.77 -22.42
N TRP A 275 7.77 8.66 -21.72
CA TRP A 275 9.01 7.88 -21.87
C TRP A 275 8.98 6.89 -23.04
N GLY A 276 7.98 6.97 -23.92
CA GLY A 276 7.84 6.10 -25.09
C GLY A 276 7.28 4.71 -24.78
N ASP A 277 6.62 4.52 -23.63
CA ASP A 277 5.96 3.23 -23.31
C ASP A 277 4.76 2.99 -24.23
N VAL A 278 4.92 2.08 -25.19
CA VAL A 278 3.88 1.76 -26.18
C VAL A 278 2.58 1.27 -25.54
N PRO A 279 2.58 0.38 -24.53
CA PRO A 279 1.35 0.01 -23.82
C PRO A 279 0.62 1.21 -23.19
N ALA A 280 1.33 2.13 -22.53
CA ALA A 280 0.73 3.33 -21.95
C ALA A 280 0.17 4.28 -23.03
N ILE A 281 0.89 4.47 -24.14
CA ILE A 281 0.40 5.24 -25.30
C ILE A 281 -0.89 4.63 -25.84
N ASN A 282 -0.92 3.31 -26.05
CA ASN A 282 -2.11 2.61 -26.54
C ASN A 282 -3.31 2.83 -25.62
N ARG A 283 -3.11 2.70 -24.29
CA ARG A 283 -4.16 2.94 -23.30
C ARG A 283 -4.70 4.38 -23.33
N LEU A 284 -3.83 5.37 -23.50
CA LEU A 284 -4.27 6.77 -23.59
C LEU A 284 -5.04 7.04 -24.88
N ILE A 285 -4.62 6.45 -26.01
CA ILE A 285 -5.34 6.58 -27.28
C ILE A 285 -6.71 5.87 -27.20
N ASP A 286 -6.76 4.66 -26.65
CA ASP A 286 -8.02 3.95 -26.39
C ASP A 286 -8.97 4.82 -25.57
N GLN A 287 -8.49 5.46 -24.50
CA GLN A 287 -9.32 6.31 -23.62
C GLN A 287 -9.94 7.52 -24.34
N ILE A 288 -9.23 8.15 -25.28
CA ILE A 288 -9.75 9.34 -25.99
C ILE A 288 -10.67 8.98 -27.17
N LEU A 289 -10.60 7.76 -27.68
CA LEU A 289 -11.40 7.28 -28.81
C LEU A 289 -12.62 6.45 -28.38
N ALA A 290 -12.57 5.78 -27.22
CA ALA A 290 -13.64 4.94 -26.69
C ALA A 290 -15.01 5.65 -26.56
N PRO A 291 -15.11 6.93 -26.16
CA PRO A 291 -16.42 7.60 -26.02
C PRO A 291 -17.16 7.81 -27.34
N GLU A 292 -16.44 7.88 -28.45
CA GLU A 292 -17.00 8.27 -29.75
C GLU A 292 -17.11 7.12 -30.73
N THR A 293 -16.42 6.01 -30.45
CA THR A 293 -16.26 4.95 -31.43
C THR A 293 -16.07 3.58 -30.78
N GLN A 294 -16.64 2.53 -31.39
CA GLN A 294 -16.33 1.12 -31.07
C GLN A 294 -15.00 0.71 -31.72
N LEU A 295 -13.94 1.51 -31.49
CA LEU A 295 -12.60 1.24 -32.01
C LEU A 295 -11.78 0.45 -31.00
N HIS A 296 -11.04 -0.50 -31.51
CA HIS A 296 -9.95 -1.17 -30.81
C HIS A 296 -8.63 -0.67 -31.37
N ILE A 297 -7.75 -0.15 -30.50
CA ILE A 297 -6.44 0.33 -30.89
C ILE A 297 -5.37 -0.69 -30.51
N SER A 298 -4.43 -0.89 -31.42
CA SER A 298 -3.19 -1.61 -31.12
C SER A 298 -2.00 -0.83 -31.65
N ALA A 299 -0.93 -0.78 -30.87
CA ALA A 299 0.26 -0.01 -31.17
C ALA A 299 1.51 -0.90 -31.20
N ILE A 300 2.40 -0.66 -32.14
CA ILE A 300 3.70 -1.31 -32.24
C ILE A 300 4.74 -0.24 -32.59
N LEU A 301 5.86 -0.19 -31.86
CA LEU A 301 6.98 0.66 -32.21
C LEU A 301 7.94 -0.13 -33.11
N LYS A 302 8.26 0.41 -34.29
CA LYS A 302 9.33 -0.09 -35.15
C LYS A 302 10.34 1.02 -35.32
N GLU A 303 11.58 0.75 -34.89
CA GLU A 303 12.64 1.77 -34.84
C GLU A 303 12.16 2.98 -34.00
N SER A 304 12.01 4.15 -34.60
CA SER A 304 11.47 5.36 -33.98
C SER A 304 10.06 5.75 -34.48
N THR A 305 9.38 4.86 -35.22
CA THR A 305 8.04 5.10 -35.77
C THR A 305 6.98 4.25 -35.07
N LEU A 306 5.96 4.91 -34.52
CA LEU A 306 4.83 4.27 -33.86
C LEU A 306 3.76 3.88 -34.88
N HIS A 307 3.53 2.59 -35.07
CA HIS A 307 2.45 2.08 -35.91
C HIS A 307 1.18 1.87 -35.09
N LEU A 308 0.11 2.58 -35.44
CA LEU A 308 -1.17 2.57 -34.76
C LEU A 308 -2.25 1.96 -35.65
N PHE A 309 -2.84 0.85 -35.23
CA PHE A 309 -3.92 0.19 -35.96
C PHE A 309 -5.24 0.47 -35.28
N CYS A 310 -6.08 1.29 -35.92
CA CYS A 310 -7.42 1.64 -35.46
C CYS A 310 -8.43 0.70 -36.14
N ARG A 311 -8.97 -0.28 -35.41
CA ARG A 311 -9.92 -1.28 -35.95
C ARG A 311 -11.33 -1.02 -35.45
N GLY A 312 -12.30 -0.94 -36.36
CA GLY A 312 -13.72 -0.72 -36.02
C GLY A 312 -14.68 -1.61 -36.79
N THR A 313 -15.90 -1.77 -36.26
CA THR A 313 -17.01 -2.40 -36.99
C THR A 313 -17.40 -1.62 -38.24
N THR A 314 -17.16 -0.32 -38.25
CA THR A 314 -17.22 0.58 -39.40
C THR A 314 -15.84 1.16 -39.69
N ILE A 315 -15.65 1.68 -40.91
CA ILE A 315 -14.42 2.40 -41.26
C ILE A 315 -14.29 3.60 -40.30
N PRO A 316 -13.17 3.74 -39.58
CA PRO A 316 -12.97 4.86 -38.66
C PRO A 316 -12.94 6.18 -39.43
N GLN A 317 -13.59 7.22 -38.90
CA GLN A 317 -13.57 8.57 -39.48
C GLN A 317 -12.14 9.13 -39.43
N GLN A 318 -11.50 9.26 -40.60
CA GLN A 318 -10.08 9.58 -40.72
C GLN A 318 -9.70 10.87 -39.99
N ASP A 319 -10.33 11.99 -40.34
CA ASP A 319 -9.96 13.32 -39.81
C ASP A 319 -10.12 13.40 -38.29
N LEU A 320 -11.22 12.87 -37.76
CA LEU A 320 -11.49 12.84 -36.32
C LEU A 320 -10.45 12.03 -35.55
N VAL A 321 -10.12 10.83 -36.05
CA VAL A 321 -9.15 9.93 -35.42
C VAL A 321 -7.75 10.53 -35.46
N ILE A 322 -7.33 11.06 -36.61
CA ILE A 322 -6.02 11.69 -36.77
C ILE A 322 -5.90 12.90 -35.85
N GLN A 323 -6.88 13.81 -35.86
CA GLN A 323 -6.84 15.04 -35.05
C GLN A 323 -6.69 14.72 -33.57
N LYS A 324 -7.43 13.73 -33.06
CA LYS A 324 -7.36 13.30 -31.66
C LYS A 324 -6.03 12.66 -31.30
N ILE A 325 -5.54 11.72 -32.13
CA ILE A 325 -4.26 11.06 -31.90
C ILE A 325 -3.13 12.08 -31.96
N GLN A 326 -3.13 12.97 -32.95
CA GLN A 326 -2.13 14.03 -33.10
C GLN A 326 -2.12 14.96 -31.88
N SER A 327 -3.29 15.43 -31.44
CA SER A 327 -3.39 16.29 -30.24
C SER A 327 -2.83 15.60 -29.00
N LEU A 328 -3.10 14.31 -28.81
CA LEU A 328 -2.59 13.55 -27.68
C LEU A 328 -1.08 13.33 -27.76
N LEU A 329 -0.57 12.85 -28.90
CA LEU A 329 0.86 12.55 -29.06
C LEU A 329 1.73 13.81 -29.00
N ASN A 330 1.23 14.95 -29.50
CA ASN A 330 1.91 16.25 -29.35
C ASN A 330 1.95 16.69 -27.88
N ALA A 331 0.86 16.49 -27.14
CA ALA A 331 0.81 16.85 -25.71
C ALA A 331 1.68 15.94 -24.84
N ILE A 332 1.80 14.65 -25.19
CA ILE A 332 2.66 13.69 -24.47
C ILE A 332 4.13 13.89 -24.83
N ALA A 333 4.43 14.15 -26.10
CA ALA A 333 5.77 14.25 -26.67
C ALA A 333 6.67 13.05 -26.30
N PRO A 334 6.36 11.83 -26.80
CA PRO A 334 7.05 10.61 -26.40
C PRO A 334 8.55 10.63 -26.78
N GLN A 335 9.40 10.36 -25.79
CA GLN A 335 10.86 10.31 -25.93
C GLN A 335 11.28 9.25 -26.96
N GLY A 336 12.06 9.66 -27.97
CA GLY A 336 12.63 8.79 -28.99
C GLY A 336 11.67 8.27 -30.06
N ILE A 337 10.41 8.72 -30.09
CA ILE A 337 9.45 8.36 -31.14
C ILE A 337 9.27 9.57 -32.06
N HIS A 338 9.84 9.50 -33.26
CA HIS A 338 9.92 10.62 -34.20
C HIS A 338 8.68 10.78 -35.07
N ALA A 339 7.92 9.70 -35.28
CA ALA A 339 6.74 9.72 -36.13
C ALA A 339 5.71 8.68 -35.70
N ALA A 340 4.49 8.83 -36.20
CA ALA A 340 3.45 7.81 -36.09
C ALA A 340 2.80 7.55 -37.46
N THR A 341 2.61 6.27 -37.79
CA THR A 341 1.79 5.85 -38.94
C THR A 341 0.47 5.30 -38.41
N ILE A 342 -0.64 5.87 -38.86
CA ILE A 342 -1.98 5.52 -38.39
C ILE A 342 -2.72 4.77 -39.50
N TYR A 343 -3.29 3.62 -39.17
CA TYR A 343 -4.01 2.78 -40.10
C TYR A 343 -5.47 2.61 -39.68
N GLY A 344 -6.40 3.12 -40.49
CA GLY A 344 -7.83 2.87 -40.31
C GLY A 344 -8.26 1.55 -40.93
N HIS A 345 -8.80 0.64 -40.14
CA HIS A 345 -9.22 -0.69 -40.58
C HIS A 345 -10.70 -0.94 -40.28
N LEU A 346 -11.37 -1.58 -41.24
CA LEU A 346 -12.60 -2.30 -40.97
C LEU A 346 -12.26 -3.64 -40.30
N ASN A 347 -13.03 -4.05 -39.30
CA ASN A 347 -12.85 -5.33 -38.63
C ASN A 347 -12.79 -6.47 -39.65
N ASN A 348 -11.92 -7.44 -39.39
CA ASN A 348 -11.71 -8.64 -40.22
C ASN A 348 -11.07 -8.40 -41.61
N LYS A 349 -10.63 -7.17 -41.93
CA LYS A 349 -9.80 -6.92 -43.12
C LYS A 349 -8.35 -6.62 -42.74
N SER A 350 -7.42 -7.25 -43.44
CA SER A 350 -5.97 -7.04 -43.26
C SER A 350 -5.45 -5.80 -43.98
N THR A 351 -6.19 -5.29 -44.97
CA THR A 351 -5.83 -4.07 -45.67
C THR A 351 -6.47 -2.85 -45.00
N PRO A 352 -5.70 -1.78 -44.75
CA PRO A 352 -6.25 -0.55 -44.22
C PRO A 352 -7.15 0.11 -45.27
N ALA A 353 -8.25 0.70 -44.81
CA ALA A 353 -9.10 1.57 -45.62
C ALA A 353 -8.39 2.91 -45.92
N TRP A 354 -7.60 3.39 -44.98
CA TRP A 354 -6.76 4.58 -45.12
C TRP A 354 -5.51 4.47 -44.24
N VAL A 355 -4.47 5.20 -44.64
CA VAL A 355 -3.20 5.29 -43.91
C VAL A 355 -2.79 6.76 -43.84
N ASP A 356 -2.31 7.19 -42.69
CA ASP A 356 -1.85 8.55 -42.46
C ASP A 356 -0.50 8.58 -41.73
N TRP A 357 0.24 9.68 -41.88
CA TRP A 357 1.58 9.88 -41.32
C TRP A 357 1.63 11.17 -40.50
N LEU A 358 2.09 11.06 -39.26
CA LEU A 358 2.29 12.19 -38.36
C LEU A 358 3.76 12.31 -37.96
N ASP A 359 4.32 13.50 -38.14
CA ASP A 359 5.58 13.87 -37.50
C ASP A 359 5.34 14.24 -36.03
N LEU A 360 6.18 13.73 -35.14
CA LEU A 360 6.08 13.96 -33.70
C LEU A 360 7.20 14.89 -33.20
N PRO A 361 7.06 15.51 -32.01
CA PRO A 361 8.02 16.48 -31.49
C PRO A 361 9.48 16.00 -31.46
N ALA A 362 9.72 14.72 -31.21
CA ALA A 362 11.08 14.16 -31.14
C ALA A 362 11.83 14.17 -32.48
N LYS A 363 11.15 14.39 -33.61
CA LYS A 363 11.79 14.55 -34.93
C LYS A 363 12.57 15.86 -35.03
N SER A 364 12.06 16.92 -34.40
CA SER A 364 12.62 18.28 -34.48
C SER A 364 13.28 18.75 -33.19
N ASP A 365 12.90 18.20 -32.03
CA ASP A 365 13.48 18.52 -30.73
C ASP A 365 14.66 17.59 -30.39
N PRO A 366 15.91 18.10 -30.31
CA PRO A 366 17.10 17.31 -29.99
C PRO A 366 17.07 16.64 -28.61
N ASP A 367 16.37 17.23 -27.63
CA ASP A 367 16.29 16.68 -26.27
C ASP A 367 15.36 15.45 -26.22
N LEU A 368 14.34 15.42 -27.09
CA LEU A 368 13.41 14.32 -27.24
C LEU A 368 13.89 13.25 -28.23
N HIS A 369 14.86 13.60 -29.09
CA HIS A 369 15.40 12.71 -30.12
C HIS A 369 15.96 11.36 -29.59
N PRO A 370 16.81 11.30 -28.55
CA PRO A 370 17.38 10.03 -28.11
C PRO A 370 16.33 9.14 -27.45
N SER A 371 16.39 7.84 -27.70
CA SER A 371 15.47 6.90 -27.06
C SER A 371 15.71 6.80 -25.55
N THR A 372 14.69 6.38 -24.80
CA THR A 372 14.82 6.13 -23.36
C THR A 372 15.93 5.11 -23.05
N LEU A 373 16.13 4.12 -23.92
CA LEU A 373 17.23 3.15 -23.82
C LEU A 373 18.60 3.81 -24.02
N GLU A 374 18.75 4.67 -25.03
CA GLU A 374 19.99 5.41 -25.27
C GLU A 374 20.33 6.35 -24.11
N LEU A 375 19.33 7.05 -23.56
CA LEU A 375 19.52 7.89 -22.38
C LEU A 375 20.00 7.08 -21.18
N ALA A 376 19.43 5.88 -20.98
CA ALA A 376 19.84 4.98 -19.91
C ALA A 376 21.27 4.44 -20.12
N GLN A 377 21.66 4.08 -21.34
CA GLN A 377 23.02 3.67 -21.70
C GLN A 377 24.04 4.80 -21.45
N LYS A 378 23.64 6.06 -21.68
CA LYS A 378 24.42 7.26 -21.33
C LYS A 378 24.45 7.56 -19.82
N GLY A 379 23.84 6.72 -18.98
CA GLY A 379 23.84 6.87 -17.52
C GLY A 379 22.83 7.89 -16.98
N ARG A 380 21.85 8.33 -17.78
CA ARG A 380 20.81 9.25 -17.29
C ARG A 380 19.92 8.53 -16.27
N GLN A 381 19.98 8.97 -15.02
CA GLN A 381 19.33 8.30 -13.89
C GLN A 381 17.80 8.18 -14.04
N VAL A 382 17.12 9.21 -14.54
CA VAL A 382 15.65 9.19 -14.68
C VAL A 382 15.20 8.15 -15.71
N ALA A 383 15.93 8.04 -16.84
CA ALA A 383 15.67 7.02 -17.85
C ALA A 383 15.96 5.60 -17.31
N LEU A 384 17.06 5.43 -16.57
CA LEU A 384 17.38 4.16 -15.88
C LEU A 384 16.29 3.76 -14.88
N GLN A 385 15.81 4.71 -14.08
CA GLN A 385 14.75 4.50 -13.11
C GLN A 385 13.46 4.09 -13.79
N PHE A 386 13.08 4.76 -14.88
CA PHE A 386 11.92 4.39 -15.66
C PHE A 386 12.03 2.97 -16.23
N LEU A 387 13.15 2.63 -16.88
CA LEU A 387 13.33 1.29 -17.48
C LEU A 387 13.37 0.19 -16.43
N LEU A 388 14.05 0.38 -15.29
CA LEU A 388 14.04 -0.59 -14.20
C LEU A 388 12.64 -0.75 -13.59
N ASN A 389 11.89 0.35 -13.50
CA ASN A 389 10.51 0.29 -13.03
C ASN A 389 9.63 -0.53 -13.99
N ARG A 390 9.71 -0.28 -15.31
CA ARG A 390 8.98 -1.09 -16.30
C ARG A 390 9.45 -2.55 -16.34
N LEU A 391 10.74 -2.81 -16.18
CA LEU A 391 11.31 -4.16 -16.12
C LEU A 391 10.72 -5.00 -14.98
N LEU A 392 10.48 -4.37 -13.82
CA LEU A 392 9.95 -5.05 -12.64
C LEU A 392 8.41 -5.03 -12.55
N ASN A 393 7.76 -4.26 -13.41
CA ASN A 393 6.31 -4.14 -13.47
C ASN A 393 5.81 -4.34 -14.91
N PRO A 394 6.00 -5.51 -15.52
CA PRO A 394 5.64 -5.71 -16.93
C PRO A 394 4.15 -5.44 -17.19
N GLU A 395 3.28 -5.89 -16.29
CA GLU A 395 1.82 -5.73 -16.39
C GLU A 395 1.34 -4.35 -15.95
N ILE A 396 0.92 -3.54 -16.93
CA ILE A 396 0.52 -2.15 -16.71
C ILE A 396 -0.70 -2.03 -15.77
N GLU A 397 -1.69 -2.91 -15.90
CA GLU A 397 -2.91 -2.89 -15.07
C GLU A 397 -2.62 -3.22 -13.61
N GLN A 398 -1.73 -4.20 -13.39
CA GLN A 398 -1.28 -4.53 -12.05
C GLN A 398 -0.52 -3.35 -11.42
N GLN A 399 0.31 -2.65 -12.22
CA GLN A 399 1.02 -1.47 -11.74
C GLN A 399 0.08 -0.30 -11.43
N LEU A 400 -0.93 -0.06 -12.27
CA LEU A 400 -1.93 0.99 -12.04
C LEU A 400 -2.81 0.71 -10.82
N SER A 401 -3.16 -0.55 -10.58
CA SER A 401 -3.98 -0.92 -9.42
C SER A 401 -3.20 -0.89 -8.11
N THR A 402 -1.97 -1.41 -8.09
CA THR A 402 -1.21 -1.61 -6.83
C THR A 402 -0.11 -0.58 -6.57
N GLY A 403 0.28 0.19 -7.58
CA GLY A 403 1.49 1.03 -7.58
C GLY A 403 2.76 0.25 -7.94
N GLY A 404 2.70 -1.09 -7.98
CA GLY A 404 3.81 -1.96 -8.35
C GLY A 404 5.03 -1.87 -7.43
N ILE A 405 6.16 -2.38 -7.92
CA ILE A 405 7.48 -2.22 -7.31
C ILE A 405 8.03 -0.86 -7.71
N ARG A 406 8.27 -0.01 -6.72
CA ARG A 406 8.96 1.26 -6.93
C ARG A 406 10.46 1.05 -6.91
N ILE A 407 11.15 1.89 -7.67
CA ILE A 407 12.60 1.86 -7.83
C ILE A 407 13.18 3.21 -7.48
N GLN A 408 14.22 3.19 -6.67
CA GLN A 408 15.06 4.35 -6.37
C GLN A 408 16.50 4.00 -6.72
N ILE A 409 17.16 4.91 -7.42
CA ILE A 409 18.55 4.72 -7.86
C ILE A 409 19.42 5.76 -7.17
N LEU A 410 20.58 5.32 -6.71
CA LEU A 410 21.62 6.19 -6.18
C LEU A 410 22.96 5.76 -6.79
N LEU A 411 23.65 6.69 -7.44
CA LEU A 411 25.01 6.48 -7.90
C LEU A 411 25.98 6.89 -6.77
N LYS A 412 26.81 5.95 -6.33
CA LYS A 412 27.88 6.22 -5.36
C LYS A 412 29.19 5.68 -5.93
N GLN A 413 30.12 6.60 -6.21
CA GLN A 413 31.39 6.26 -6.86
C GLN A 413 31.16 5.50 -8.18
N ASP A 414 31.67 4.29 -8.31
CA ASP A 414 31.53 3.40 -9.47
C ASP A 414 30.38 2.39 -9.32
N LEU A 415 29.54 2.52 -8.30
CA LEU A 415 28.45 1.59 -8.00
C LEU A 415 27.08 2.22 -8.13
N LEU A 416 26.20 1.48 -8.83
CA LEU A 416 24.78 1.80 -8.88
C LEU A 416 24.04 1.08 -7.75
N HIS A 417 23.46 1.84 -6.83
CA HIS A 417 22.61 1.31 -5.78
C HIS A 417 21.15 1.42 -6.22
N VAL A 418 20.42 0.30 -6.19
CA VAL A 418 19.03 0.17 -6.62
C VAL A 418 18.20 -0.33 -5.45
N MET A 419 17.33 0.51 -4.91
CA MET A 419 16.33 0.08 -3.92
C MET A 419 15.04 -0.26 -4.63
N SER A 420 14.53 -1.46 -4.37
CA SER A 420 13.19 -1.90 -4.75
C SER A 420 12.27 -1.92 -3.53
N ASP A 421 11.15 -1.20 -3.60
CA ASP A 421 10.18 -1.12 -2.51
C ASP A 421 8.75 -1.31 -3.01
N ALA A 422 7.97 -2.08 -2.27
CA ALA A 422 6.59 -2.41 -2.60
C ALA A 422 5.77 -2.69 -1.33
N PRO A 423 4.44 -2.77 -1.41
CA PRO A 423 3.60 -3.10 -0.25
C PRO A 423 3.97 -4.43 0.42
N VAL A 424 4.41 -5.40 -0.38
CA VAL A 424 5.08 -6.61 0.08
C VAL A 424 6.54 -6.51 -0.35
N CYS A 425 7.47 -6.85 0.55
CA CYS A 425 8.89 -6.83 0.21
C CYS A 425 9.16 -7.69 -1.05
N PRO A 426 9.74 -7.12 -2.13
CA PRO A 426 9.98 -7.88 -3.36
C PRO A 426 10.86 -9.11 -3.12
N ASN A 427 10.67 -10.17 -3.90
CA ASN A 427 11.47 -11.39 -3.76
C ASN A 427 12.87 -11.19 -4.38
N GLN A 428 13.92 -11.40 -3.58
CA GLN A 428 15.31 -11.24 -4.02
C GLN A 428 15.66 -12.06 -5.27
N ARG A 429 15.20 -13.33 -5.35
CA ARG A 429 15.54 -14.24 -6.45
C ARG A 429 14.91 -13.81 -7.78
N GLN A 430 13.77 -13.12 -7.73
CA GLN A 430 13.07 -12.62 -8.91
C GLN A 430 13.61 -11.25 -9.34
N VAL A 431 13.88 -10.36 -8.39
CA VAL A 431 14.26 -8.97 -8.68
C VAL A 431 15.75 -8.83 -8.94
N ALA A 432 16.61 -9.34 -8.06
CA ALA A 432 18.02 -8.95 -8.05
C ALA A 432 18.80 -9.46 -9.29
N PRO A 433 18.67 -10.73 -9.72
CA PRO A 433 19.32 -11.20 -10.94
C PRO A 433 18.83 -10.49 -12.19
N LEU A 434 17.53 -10.17 -12.26
CA LEU A 434 16.91 -9.49 -13.39
C LEU A 434 17.47 -8.07 -13.55
N VAL A 435 17.51 -7.30 -12.45
CA VAL A 435 18.11 -5.96 -12.41
C VAL A 435 19.59 -6.01 -12.76
N ALA A 436 20.35 -6.93 -12.17
CA ALA A 436 21.78 -7.03 -12.41
C ALA A 436 22.11 -7.42 -13.87
N LYS A 437 21.34 -8.35 -14.46
CA LYS A 437 21.47 -8.74 -15.86
C LYS A 437 21.18 -7.56 -16.79
N PHE A 438 20.08 -6.86 -16.57
CA PHE A 438 19.70 -5.70 -17.38
C PHE A 438 20.76 -4.60 -17.34
N LEU A 439 21.20 -4.19 -16.14
CA LEU A 439 22.22 -3.13 -16.00
C LEU A 439 23.57 -3.52 -16.61
N ARG A 440 23.95 -4.80 -16.53
CA ARG A 440 25.16 -5.31 -17.21
C ARG A 440 25.06 -5.14 -18.72
N GLN A 441 23.89 -5.41 -19.31
CA GLN A 441 23.66 -5.29 -20.75
C GLN A 441 23.71 -3.85 -21.24
N LEU A 442 23.31 -2.89 -20.40
CA LEU A 442 23.37 -1.46 -20.74
C LEU A 442 24.80 -0.93 -20.90
N LYS A 443 25.82 -1.61 -20.33
CA LYS A 443 27.25 -1.23 -20.41
C LYS A 443 27.48 0.25 -20.07
N ILE A 444 26.82 0.72 -19.01
CA ILE A 444 26.85 2.13 -18.60
C ILE A 444 28.31 2.54 -18.30
N PRO A 445 28.82 3.64 -18.90
CA PRO A 445 30.16 4.13 -18.62
C PRO A 445 30.37 4.41 -17.13
N ALA A 446 31.59 4.20 -16.64
CA ALA A 446 31.99 4.44 -15.25
C ALA A 446 31.27 3.61 -14.16
N ILE A 447 30.37 2.69 -14.52
CA ILE A 447 29.76 1.75 -13.56
C ILE A 447 30.55 0.44 -13.53
N ALA A 448 31.12 0.12 -12.37
CA ALA A 448 31.86 -1.11 -12.13
C ALA A 448 31.00 -2.23 -11.51
N GLY A 449 29.81 -1.91 -11.00
CA GLY A 449 28.92 -2.90 -10.39
C GLY A 449 27.60 -2.31 -9.92
N VAL A 450 26.75 -3.20 -9.40
CA VAL A 450 25.42 -2.85 -8.85
C VAL A 450 25.24 -3.43 -7.46
N ARG A 451 24.50 -2.71 -6.63
CA ARG A 451 23.95 -3.18 -5.36
C ARG A 451 22.44 -3.04 -5.40
N VAL A 452 21.73 -4.16 -5.32
CA VAL A 452 20.27 -4.22 -5.35
C VAL A 452 19.77 -4.53 -3.95
N TYR A 453 18.76 -3.81 -3.52
CA TYR A 453 18.15 -3.92 -2.21
C TYR A 453 16.65 -4.12 -2.35
N GLY A 454 16.05 -4.82 -1.40
CA GLY A 454 14.60 -4.93 -1.32
C GLY A 454 14.10 -4.67 0.08
N ARG A 455 12.97 -3.97 0.17
CA ARG A 455 12.26 -3.74 1.43
C ARG A 455 10.77 -3.63 1.20
N ARG A 456 10.02 -3.68 2.29
CA ARG A 456 8.64 -3.22 2.28
C ARG A 456 8.61 -1.69 2.30
N ALA A 457 7.71 -1.10 1.52
CA ALA A 457 7.52 0.34 1.50
C ALA A 457 7.20 0.86 2.92
N GLY A 458 7.92 1.90 3.37
CA GLY A 458 7.83 2.41 4.74
C GLY A 458 8.93 1.93 5.70
N GLN A 459 9.67 0.87 5.36
CA GLN A 459 10.83 0.44 6.16
C GLN A 459 12.08 1.27 5.86
N LYS A 460 12.89 1.54 6.90
CA LYS A 460 14.15 2.27 6.77
C LYS A 460 15.26 1.40 6.16
N LEU A 461 15.40 0.18 6.69
CA LEU A 461 16.47 -0.74 6.30
C LEU A 461 15.99 -1.74 5.25
N PRO A 462 16.90 -2.18 4.36
CA PRO A 462 16.61 -3.28 3.45
C PRO A 462 16.41 -4.59 4.20
N ARG A 463 15.45 -5.39 3.75
CA ARG A 463 15.25 -6.77 4.23
C ARG A 463 16.26 -7.74 3.64
N TRP A 464 16.72 -7.45 2.43
CA TRP A 464 17.78 -8.19 1.75
C TRP A 464 18.62 -7.25 0.90
N ASN A 465 19.86 -7.67 0.62
CA ASN A 465 20.77 -7.00 -0.29
C ASN A 465 21.42 -8.03 -1.22
N TYR A 466 21.80 -7.59 -2.41
CA TYR A 466 22.46 -8.38 -3.44
C TYR A 466 23.48 -7.50 -4.16
N GLY A 467 24.70 -8.00 -4.35
CA GLY A 467 25.76 -7.23 -4.99
C GLY A 467 26.47 -8.03 -6.07
N VAL A 468 26.66 -7.41 -7.23
CA VAL A 468 27.43 -7.98 -8.33
C VAL A 468 28.33 -6.90 -8.91
N ASP A 469 29.61 -7.24 -9.06
CA ASP A 469 30.56 -6.41 -9.78
C ASP A 469 30.59 -6.85 -11.25
N PHE A 470 30.57 -5.89 -12.17
CA PHE A 470 30.69 -6.10 -13.61
C PHE A 470 32.15 -6.13 -14.06
N LYS A 471 33.04 -5.56 -13.24
CA LYS A 471 34.50 -5.55 -13.43
C LYS A 471 35.16 -6.12 -12.18
N SER A 472 36.32 -6.74 -12.33
CA SER A 472 37.08 -7.26 -11.18
C SER A 472 37.51 -6.11 -10.25
N ARG A 473 37.15 -6.18 -8.97
CA ARG A 473 37.56 -5.22 -7.93
C ARG A 473 38.28 -5.95 -6.79
N LYS A 474 39.37 -5.38 -6.26
CA LYS A 474 40.01 -5.87 -5.04
C LYS A 474 39.22 -5.35 -3.83
N ARG A 475 38.47 -6.22 -3.14
CA ARG A 475 37.62 -5.84 -2.01
C ARG A 475 38.27 -6.23 -0.69
N LEU A 476 38.43 -5.27 0.22
CA LEU A 476 38.95 -5.49 1.58
C LEU A 476 37.84 -5.46 2.66
N VAL A 477 36.71 -4.76 2.43
CA VAL A 477 35.61 -4.62 3.41
C VAL A 477 34.23 -4.58 2.72
N PRO A 478 33.16 -5.12 3.33
CA PRO A 478 31.80 -4.92 2.86
C PRO A 478 31.30 -3.47 2.96
N GLU A 479 30.73 -2.94 1.88
CA GLU A 479 30.10 -1.61 1.86
C GLU A 479 28.83 -1.60 2.72
N ALA A 480 28.70 -0.61 3.60
CA ALA A 480 27.46 -0.38 4.32
C ALA A 480 26.33 -0.04 3.32
N PRO A 481 25.10 -0.55 3.52
CA PRO A 481 23.96 -0.16 2.71
C PRO A 481 23.77 1.36 2.77
N PRO A 482 23.67 2.06 1.62
CA PRO A 482 23.46 3.49 1.64
C PRO A 482 22.07 3.81 2.18
N GLU A 483 21.94 4.97 2.80
CA GLU A 483 20.63 5.51 3.13
C GLU A 483 20.02 6.10 1.85
N PHE A 484 18.94 5.50 1.37
CA PHE A 484 18.20 6.03 0.22
C PHE A 484 17.37 7.25 0.67
N ALA A 485 17.88 8.46 0.38
CA ALA A 485 17.33 9.73 0.81
C ALA A 485 15.88 10.02 0.33
N ALA A 486 15.37 9.30 -0.67
CA ALA A 486 13.97 9.47 -1.09
C ALA A 486 12.97 8.97 -0.03
N SER A 487 13.41 8.19 0.97
CA SER A 487 12.62 7.93 2.19
C SER A 487 12.92 8.94 3.30
N SER A 488 14.07 9.62 3.26
CA SER A 488 14.54 10.50 4.34
C SER A 488 13.81 11.84 4.41
N ALA A 489 13.29 12.37 3.30
CA ALA A 489 12.35 13.49 3.32
C ALA A 489 11.06 13.20 4.12
N TYR A 490 10.83 11.93 4.46
CA TYR A 490 9.67 11.43 5.18
C TYR A 490 10.03 10.76 6.51
N VAL A 491 11.33 10.63 6.83
CA VAL A 491 11.82 9.95 8.05
C VAL A 491 11.36 10.68 9.30
N GLY A 492 11.34 12.02 9.32
CA GLY A 492 10.83 12.80 10.46
C GLY A 492 9.36 12.52 10.78
N ASP A 493 8.54 12.31 9.75
CA ASP A 493 7.11 12.03 9.91
C ASP A 493 6.82 10.57 10.24
N LEU A 494 7.55 9.62 9.64
CA LEU A 494 7.47 8.22 10.03
C LEU A 494 7.92 8.04 11.47
N ILE A 495 8.96 8.76 11.92
CA ILE A 495 9.34 8.83 13.33
C ILE A 495 8.21 9.40 14.19
N ALA A 496 7.43 10.37 13.70
CA ALA A 496 6.27 10.87 14.43
C ALA A 496 5.10 9.87 14.48
N LEU A 497 4.96 8.93 13.53
CA LEU A 497 4.03 7.80 13.66
C LEU A 497 4.57 6.70 14.58
N ASP A 498 5.87 6.42 14.49
CA ASP A 498 6.60 5.44 15.30
C ASP A 498 6.72 5.86 16.78
N ARG A 499 6.73 7.19 17.05
CA ARG A 499 6.86 7.80 18.39
C ARG A 499 5.60 8.49 18.89
N ALA A 500 4.42 8.30 18.29
CA ALA A 500 3.17 8.87 18.82
C ALA A 500 2.33 7.80 19.53
N PRO A 501 2.70 7.38 20.75
CA PRO A 501 1.95 6.37 21.50
C PRO A 501 0.53 6.84 21.87
N HIS A 502 0.24 8.16 21.84
CA HIS A 502 -0.96 8.72 22.48
C HIS A 502 -1.79 9.72 21.63
N ARG A 503 -1.45 10.01 20.36
CA ARG A 503 -2.17 11.04 19.58
C ARG A 503 -3.40 10.54 18.78
N TRP A 504 -3.79 9.30 19.01
CA TRP A 504 -4.92 8.67 18.32
C TRP A 504 -6.06 8.24 19.24
N GLN A 505 -5.85 8.29 20.56
CA GLN A 505 -6.93 8.24 21.55
C GLN A 505 -7.58 9.62 21.65
N ASP A 506 -8.89 9.59 21.82
CA ASP A 506 -9.79 10.71 21.57
C ASP A 506 -9.43 11.93 22.43
N SER A 507 -9.24 13.08 21.79
CA SER A 507 -9.46 14.34 22.49
C SER A 507 -10.98 14.49 22.61
N PRO A 508 -11.57 14.55 23.81
CA PRO A 508 -12.97 14.90 23.93
C PRO A 508 -13.14 16.30 23.35
N SER A 509 -14.12 16.43 22.46
CA SER A 509 -14.56 17.67 21.85
C SER A 509 -14.86 18.70 22.95
N SER A 510 -13.91 19.56 23.29
CA SER A 510 -14.21 20.77 24.04
C SER A 510 -14.72 21.78 23.04
N VAL A 511 -16.05 21.93 23.03
CA VAL A 511 -16.76 23.05 22.43
C VAL A 511 -16.18 24.33 23.02
N SER A 512 -15.26 24.96 22.29
CA SER A 512 -14.84 26.32 22.59
C SER A 512 -15.91 27.23 22.01
N SER A 513 -16.81 27.67 22.88
CA SER A 513 -17.79 28.70 22.58
C SER A 513 -17.02 29.99 22.29
N GLU A 514 -17.10 30.47 21.06
CA GLU A 514 -16.69 31.83 20.72
C GLU A 514 -17.56 32.83 21.49
N PRO A 515 -17.00 33.87 22.13
CA PRO A 515 -17.80 35.00 22.55
C PRO A 515 -17.95 35.97 21.37
N HIS A 516 -19.20 36.26 21.01
CA HIS A 516 -19.58 37.35 20.13
C HIS A 516 -19.08 38.71 20.65
N PRO A 517 -18.72 39.66 19.76
CA PRO A 517 -18.34 41.01 20.15
C PRO A 517 -19.60 41.88 20.30
N SER A 518 -19.71 42.65 21.38
CA SER A 518 -20.73 43.70 21.51
C SER A 518 -20.22 44.89 22.33
N SER A 519 -20.45 46.08 21.78
CA SER A 519 -20.48 47.43 22.39
C SER A 519 -19.18 48.17 22.75
N VAL A 520 -18.79 49.07 21.84
CA VAL A 520 -18.88 50.55 21.94
C VAL A 520 -18.88 51.20 23.34
N ALA A 521 -17.85 52.01 23.62
CA ALA A 521 -17.84 53.38 24.20
C ALA A 521 -16.40 53.69 24.71
N VAL A 522 -15.58 54.58 24.11
CA VAL A 522 -15.54 56.06 24.10
C VAL A 522 -14.85 56.70 25.34
N GLN A 523 -13.76 57.44 25.03
CA GLN A 523 -13.05 58.56 25.74
C GLN A 523 -12.32 58.24 27.06
N GLU A 524 -11.13 58.78 27.39
CA GLU A 524 -10.57 60.16 27.35
C GLU A 524 -9.03 60.11 27.11
N THR A 525 -8.41 60.89 26.19
CA THR A 525 -7.74 62.21 26.38
C THR A 525 -6.87 62.31 27.65
N GLU A 526 -5.56 62.56 27.62
CA GLU A 526 -4.81 63.77 27.22
C GLU A 526 -3.28 63.41 27.19
N ASP A 527 -2.53 63.76 26.15
CA ASP A 527 -1.76 65.00 25.94
C ASP A 527 -0.29 64.94 26.44
N ARG A 528 0.66 65.02 25.49
CA ARG A 528 1.77 65.99 25.45
C ARG A 528 2.94 65.55 24.54
N SER A 529 2.98 66.20 23.39
CA SER A 529 4.09 67.02 22.86
C SER A 529 5.53 66.47 22.75
N ALA A 530 6.03 66.67 21.53
CA ALA A 530 7.40 67.08 21.13
C ALA A 530 8.38 66.00 20.64
N SER A 531 8.53 65.95 19.31
CA SER A 531 9.76 65.59 18.57
C SER A 531 10.82 66.71 18.70
N PRO A 532 11.94 66.76 17.93
CA PRO A 532 12.68 65.73 17.15
C PRO A 532 14.23 65.83 17.32
N GLN A 533 15.00 64.87 16.78
CA GLN A 533 16.24 65.05 15.96
C GLN A 533 16.99 63.70 15.88
N GLN A 534 17.16 63.08 14.70
CA GLN A 534 18.05 63.39 13.56
C GLN A 534 19.46 62.83 13.77
N THR A 535 19.88 61.92 12.87
CA THR A 535 21.15 61.86 12.08
C THR A 535 21.70 60.43 11.92
N ASP A 536 21.49 59.87 10.72
CA ASP A 536 22.50 59.10 9.96
C ASP A 536 23.71 60.03 9.61
N PRO A 537 24.92 59.59 9.16
CA PRO A 537 25.11 58.53 8.15
C PRO A 537 26.47 57.76 8.11
N ALA A 538 26.57 56.87 7.11
CA ALA A 538 27.72 56.64 6.19
C ALA A 538 28.82 55.59 6.48
N SER A 539 28.94 54.64 5.54
CA SER A 539 30.17 53.94 5.07
C SER A 539 31.12 54.92 4.31
N PRO A 540 32.24 54.55 3.61
CA PRO A 540 33.02 53.29 3.48
C PRO A 540 34.57 53.61 3.65
N PRO A 541 35.60 53.01 2.96
CA PRO A 541 35.69 52.36 1.63
C PRO A 541 35.70 50.82 1.64
#